data_AF-A0A9D9D7J4-F1
#
_entry.id   AF-A0A9D9D7J4-F1
#
_cell.length_a   1.000
_cell.length_b   1.000
_cell.length_c   1.000
_cell.angle_alpha   90.00
_cell.angle_beta   90.00
_cell.angle_gamma   90.00
#
_symmetry.space_group_name_H-M   'P 1'
#
loop_
_entity.id
_entity.type
_entity.pdbx_description
1 polymer ?
#
loop_
_entity_poly.entity_id
_entity_poly.type
_entity_poly.pdbx_seq_one_letter_code
_entity_poly.pdbx_strand_id
1 'polypeptide(L)'
;MENKNNVVYPGTVFLAKHYDQFTKQAKIHPFVCVYNQAFDPELNTESNIIGLLITSNNKQAVRQIEVSKGKNSFLDKDSFAYCDNIYSFPLKDIKPIGTLDSETFYQIVQKRQLLLRAENDQCVKALMNMKSFESKKIVEKKAKYHLEKVKKQLVKPEKVEVRKAVEPSALDYFETFDSSVRQNPPYLKKKAKSKRVSKKQNEKRQSLSH
;
A
#
# COMPACT_ATOMS: atom_id res chain seq x y z
N MET A 1 5.95 -6.01 -48.56
CA MET A 1 4.70 -5.67 -47.86
C MET A 1 5.10 -5.16 -46.50
N GLU A 2 5.16 -3.84 -46.35
CA GLU A 2 5.52 -3.19 -45.10
C GLU A 2 4.46 -3.54 -44.04
N ASN A 3 4.92 -4.10 -42.92
CA ASN A 3 4.08 -4.36 -41.76
C ASN A 3 3.43 -3.04 -41.35
N LYS A 4 2.11 -2.92 -41.55
CA LYS A 4 1.32 -1.86 -40.93
C LYS A 4 1.71 -1.83 -39.46
N ASN A 5 2.32 -0.73 -39.04
CA ASN A 5 2.85 -0.52 -37.71
C ASN A 5 1.92 -1.13 -36.66
N ASN A 6 2.39 -2.16 -35.95
CA ASN A 6 1.75 -2.73 -34.77
C ASN A 6 1.85 -1.71 -33.63
N VAL A 7 1.21 -0.55 -33.81
CA VAL A 7 1.22 0.49 -32.79
C VAL A 7 0.32 0.02 -31.66
N VAL A 8 0.94 -0.22 -30.51
CA VAL A 8 0.24 -0.63 -29.30
C VAL A 8 -0.03 0.60 -28.46
N TYR A 9 -1.31 0.86 -28.19
CA TYR A 9 -1.73 1.96 -27.35
C TYR A 9 -2.13 1.46 -25.96
N PRO A 10 -2.15 2.33 -24.94
CA PRO A 10 -2.81 2.01 -23.68
C PRO A 10 -4.26 1.53 -23.94
N GLY A 11 -4.64 0.42 -23.34
CA GLY A 11 -5.90 -0.28 -23.58
C GLY A 11 -5.82 -1.43 -24.60
N THR A 12 -4.78 -1.50 -25.42
CA THR A 12 -4.55 -2.64 -26.32
C THR A 12 -4.27 -3.90 -25.49
N VAL A 13 -4.94 -4.99 -25.84
CA VAL A 13 -4.70 -6.32 -25.28
C VAL A 13 -3.76 -7.09 -26.20
N PHE A 14 -2.74 -7.70 -25.60
CA PHE A 14 -1.72 -8.46 -26.31
C PHE A 14 -1.40 -9.77 -25.61
N LEU A 15 -0.91 -10.75 -26.36
CA LEU A 15 -0.38 -12.00 -25.86
C LEU A 15 1.13 -11.88 -25.70
N ALA A 16 1.64 -12.33 -24.57
CA ALA A 16 3.08 -12.42 -24.31
C ALA A 16 3.41 -13.71 -23.56
N LYS A 17 4.64 -14.21 -23.74
CA LYS A 17 5.16 -15.31 -22.93
C LYS A 17 5.55 -14.79 -21.55
N HIS A 18 5.00 -15.38 -20.52
CA HIS A 18 5.33 -15.09 -19.14
C HIS A 18 5.71 -16.37 -18.41
N TYR A 19 6.81 -16.31 -17.66
CA TYR A 19 7.29 -17.42 -16.86
C TYR A 19 6.56 -17.45 -15.51
N ASP A 20 5.74 -18.47 -15.32
CA ASP A 20 5.05 -18.70 -14.05
C ASP A 20 6.01 -19.37 -13.07
N GLN A 21 6.33 -18.67 -11.98
CA GLN A 21 7.25 -19.15 -10.94
C GLN A 21 6.73 -20.40 -10.23
N PHE A 22 5.41 -20.59 -10.13
CA PHE A 22 4.82 -21.71 -9.43
C PHE A 22 4.84 -22.98 -10.27
N THR A 23 4.49 -22.87 -11.55
CA THR A 23 4.48 -24.02 -12.47
C THR A 23 5.82 -24.25 -13.15
N LYS A 24 6.78 -23.33 -13.00
CA LYS A 24 8.11 -23.35 -13.64
C LYS A 24 8.04 -23.49 -15.17
N GLN A 25 6.97 -22.96 -15.77
CA GLN A 25 6.71 -23.07 -17.19
C GLN A 25 6.44 -21.69 -17.78
N ALA A 26 6.99 -21.46 -18.98
CA ALA A 26 6.63 -20.30 -19.79
C ALA A 26 5.28 -20.56 -20.46
N LYS A 27 4.28 -19.75 -20.14
CA LYS A 27 2.94 -19.83 -20.71
C LYS A 27 2.61 -18.52 -21.41
N ILE A 28 1.78 -18.61 -22.44
CA ILE A 28 1.27 -17.43 -23.13
C ILE A 28 0.07 -16.92 -22.34
N HIS A 29 0.12 -15.66 -21.93
CA HIS A 29 -0.95 -15.01 -21.20
C HIS A 29 -1.40 -13.74 -21.93
N PRO A 30 -2.69 -13.38 -21.82
CA PRO A 30 -3.16 -12.07 -22.23
C PRO A 30 -2.77 -11.00 -21.22
N PHE A 31 -2.40 -9.83 -21.73
CA PHE A 31 -2.06 -8.65 -20.97
C PHE A 31 -2.76 -7.43 -21.56
N VAL A 32 -3.12 -6.47 -20.74
CA VAL A 32 -3.55 -5.14 -21.19
C VAL A 32 -2.38 -4.17 -21.09
N CYS A 33 -2.09 -3.48 -22.19
CA CYS A 33 -1.14 -2.39 -22.23
C CYS A 33 -1.66 -1.22 -21.40
N VAL A 34 -0.85 -0.74 -20.46
CA VAL A 34 -1.16 0.48 -19.68
C VAL A 34 -0.23 1.63 -20.04
N TYR A 35 0.93 1.33 -20.60
CA TYR A 35 1.90 2.34 -21.01
C TYR A 35 2.84 1.73 -22.07
N ASN A 36 3.18 2.53 -23.06
CA ASN A 36 4.12 2.16 -24.12
C ASN A 36 5.23 3.21 -24.15
N GLN A 37 6.47 2.78 -23.92
CA GLN A 37 7.64 3.65 -23.89
C GLN A 37 7.89 4.35 -25.22
N ALA A 38 7.41 3.81 -26.34
CA ALA A 38 7.54 4.45 -27.66
C ALA A 38 6.86 5.83 -27.72
N PHE A 39 5.93 6.14 -26.80
CA PHE A 39 5.27 7.44 -26.73
C PHE A 39 5.94 8.42 -25.76
N ASP A 40 7.00 7.99 -25.07
CA ASP A 40 7.72 8.83 -24.12
C ASP A 40 8.97 9.45 -24.78
N PRO A 41 8.96 10.76 -25.05
CA PRO A 41 10.07 11.42 -25.73
C PRO A 41 11.34 11.49 -24.86
N GLU A 42 11.23 11.28 -23.55
CA GLU A 42 12.38 11.31 -22.63
C GLU A 42 13.15 9.97 -22.62
N LEU A 43 12.55 8.90 -23.12
CA LEU A 43 13.12 7.55 -23.11
C LEU A 43 13.65 7.15 -24.49
N ASN A 44 14.93 7.40 -24.76
CA ASN A 44 15.64 7.03 -25.99
C ASN A 44 16.08 5.55 -26.07
N THR A 45 15.35 4.64 -25.43
CA THR A 45 15.73 3.21 -25.31
C THR A 45 14.81 2.29 -26.11
N GLU A 46 15.15 0.98 -26.16
CA GLU A 46 14.29 -0.05 -26.73
C GLU A 46 12.83 0.10 -26.24
N SER A 47 11.88 0.12 -27.17
CA SER A 47 10.47 0.35 -26.87
C SER A 47 9.88 -0.85 -26.12
N ASN A 48 9.82 -0.76 -24.79
CA ASN A 48 9.08 -1.73 -23.99
C ASN A 48 7.65 -1.29 -23.79
N ILE A 49 6.78 -2.28 -23.68
CA ILE A 49 5.40 -2.13 -23.29
C ILE A 49 5.26 -2.57 -21.85
N ILE A 50 4.55 -1.77 -21.08
CA ILE A 50 4.14 -2.10 -19.73
C ILE A 50 2.71 -2.62 -19.79
N GLY A 51 2.53 -3.85 -19.33
CA GLY A 51 1.26 -4.56 -19.33
C GLY A 51 0.83 -5.06 -17.95
N LEU A 52 -0.47 -5.26 -17.80
CA LEU A 52 -1.10 -5.89 -16.65
C LEU A 52 -1.66 -7.26 -17.05
N LEU A 53 -1.44 -8.27 -16.21
CA LEU A 53 -1.87 -9.64 -16.49
C LEU A 53 -3.39 -9.76 -16.49
N ILE A 54 -3.94 -10.38 -17.52
CA ILE A 54 -5.34 -10.82 -17.59
C ILE A 54 -5.41 -12.32 -17.29
N THR A 55 -6.28 -12.72 -16.38
CA THR A 55 -6.49 -14.11 -16.00
C THR A 55 -7.96 -14.44 -15.82
N SER A 56 -8.35 -15.70 -15.93
CA SER A 56 -9.69 -16.14 -15.50
C SER A 56 -9.78 -16.45 -14.00
N ASN A 57 -8.70 -16.28 -13.24
CA ASN A 57 -8.63 -16.63 -11.83
C ASN A 57 -8.98 -15.45 -10.92
N ASN A 58 -10.10 -15.55 -10.19
CA ASN A 58 -10.65 -14.51 -9.30
C ASN A 58 -10.17 -14.61 -7.83
N LYS A 59 -8.97 -15.14 -7.57
CA LYS A 59 -8.47 -15.29 -6.19
C LYS A 59 -8.18 -13.96 -5.47
N GLN A 60 -8.13 -12.83 -6.19
CA GLN A 60 -7.75 -11.53 -5.63
C GLN A 60 -8.70 -10.41 -6.05
N ALA A 61 -10.00 -10.61 -5.85
CA ALA A 61 -11.06 -9.67 -6.24
C ALA A 61 -10.78 -8.20 -5.85
N VAL A 62 -10.14 -7.95 -4.69
CA VAL A 62 -9.84 -6.59 -4.22
C VAL A 62 -8.84 -5.86 -5.13
N ARG A 63 -7.98 -6.59 -5.85
CA ARG A 63 -6.88 -6.06 -6.69
C ARG A 63 -7.16 -6.21 -8.19
N GLN A 64 -8.35 -6.71 -8.52
CA GLN A 64 -8.74 -7.08 -9.86
C GLN A 64 -9.89 -6.22 -10.36
N ILE A 65 -9.95 -6.04 -11.68
CA ILE A 65 -11.11 -5.50 -12.39
C ILE A 65 -11.61 -6.56 -13.35
N GLU A 66 -12.93 -6.74 -13.39
CA GLU A 66 -13.58 -7.70 -14.28
C GLU A 66 -13.46 -7.25 -15.74
N VAL A 67 -13.14 -8.21 -16.60
CA VAL A 67 -13.08 -8.07 -18.05
C VAL A 67 -14.03 -9.10 -18.64
N SER A 68 -15.26 -8.66 -18.93
CA SER A 68 -16.29 -9.53 -19.49
C SER A 68 -15.98 -9.88 -20.94
N LYS A 69 -16.10 -11.17 -21.27
CA LYS A 69 -16.02 -11.68 -22.65
C LYS A 69 -17.08 -11.05 -23.55
N GLY A 70 -18.26 -10.75 -23.01
CA GLY A 70 -19.37 -10.17 -23.78
C GLY A 70 -19.02 -8.84 -24.43
N LYS A 71 -18.15 -8.05 -23.79
CA LYS A 71 -17.63 -6.78 -24.31
C LYS A 71 -16.28 -6.93 -25.03
N ASN A 72 -15.56 -8.02 -24.79
CA ASN A 72 -14.18 -8.24 -25.21
C ASN A 72 -14.05 -9.63 -25.88
N SER A 73 -14.47 -9.73 -27.14
CA SER A 73 -14.62 -11.01 -27.87
C SER A 73 -13.31 -11.76 -28.15
N PHE A 74 -12.17 -11.08 -28.04
CA PHE A 74 -10.83 -11.68 -28.18
C PHE A 74 -10.38 -12.48 -26.94
N LEU A 75 -11.22 -12.54 -25.89
CA LEU A 75 -11.01 -13.41 -24.73
C LEU A 75 -11.93 -14.63 -24.81
N ASP A 76 -11.40 -15.81 -24.47
CA ASP A 76 -12.16 -17.06 -24.53
C ASP A 76 -13.25 -17.16 -23.45
N LYS A 77 -13.10 -16.44 -22.35
CA LYS A 77 -13.95 -16.48 -21.15
C LYS A 77 -13.85 -15.18 -20.35
N ASP A 78 -14.82 -14.99 -19.45
CA ASP A 78 -14.76 -13.89 -18.48
C ASP A 78 -13.48 -13.98 -17.66
N SER A 79 -12.84 -12.82 -17.53
CA SER A 79 -11.49 -12.69 -17.02
C SER A 79 -11.39 -11.48 -16.12
N PHE A 80 -10.20 -11.29 -15.56
CA PHE A 80 -9.88 -10.27 -14.59
C PHE A 80 -8.50 -9.70 -14.90
N ALA A 81 -8.37 -8.37 -14.91
CA ALA A 81 -7.09 -7.69 -15.01
C ALA A 81 -6.52 -7.45 -13.60
N TYR A 82 -5.32 -7.97 -13.32
CA TYR A 82 -4.58 -7.67 -12.09
C TYR A 82 -4.02 -6.26 -12.14
N CYS A 83 -4.46 -5.39 -11.24
CA CYS A 83 -4.11 -3.97 -11.28
C CYS A 83 -2.82 -3.61 -10.51
N ASP A 84 -2.23 -4.56 -9.77
CA ASP A 84 -1.00 -4.40 -8.99
C ASP A 84 0.24 -4.97 -9.67
N ASN A 85 0.09 -6.10 -10.37
CA ASN A 85 1.21 -6.80 -10.98
C ASN A 85 1.54 -6.26 -12.36
N ILE A 86 2.65 -5.54 -12.44
CA ILE A 86 3.15 -4.87 -13.64
C ILE A 86 4.21 -5.74 -14.30
N TYR A 87 4.09 -5.92 -15.61
CA TYR A 87 5.05 -6.64 -16.42
C TYR A 87 5.57 -5.75 -17.54
N SER A 88 6.85 -5.90 -17.88
CA SER A 88 7.48 -5.21 -19.00
C SER A 88 7.85 -6.22 -20.07
N PHE A 89 7.53 -5.90 -21.32
CA PHE A 89 7.79 -6.75 -22.48
C PHE A 89 8.40 -5.92 -23.61
N PRO A 90 9.42 -6.43 -24.30
CA PRO A 90 9.88 -5.83 -25.55
C PRO A 90 8.75 -5.84 -26.59
N LEU A 91 8.58 -4.74 -27.35
CA LEU A 91 7.55 -4.62 -28.39
C LEU A 91 7.59 -5.78 -29.42
N LYS A 92 8.78 -6.35 -29.68
CA LYS A 92 8.99 -7.49 -30.59
C LYS A 92 8.43 -8.83 -30.09
N ASP A 93 8.27 -8.99 -28.78
CA ASP A 93 7.90 -10.27 -28.15
C ASP A 93 6.40 -10.41 -27.89
N ILE A 94 5.62 -9.41 -28.29
CA ILE A 94 4.19 -9.34 -28.05
C ILE A 94 3.38 -9.54 -29.33
N LYS A 95 2.15 -10.03 -29.17
CA LYS A 95 1.18 -10.16 -30.26
C LYS A 95 -0.13 -9.46 -29.87
N PRO A 96 -0.43 -8.27 -30.41
CA PRO A 96 -1.73 -7.61 -30.19
C PRO A 96 -2.88 -8.51 -30.64
N ILE A 97 -3.95 -8.57 -29.85
CA ILE A 97 -5.15 -9.39 -30.15
C ILE A 97 -6.46 -8.58 -30.13
N GLY A 98 -6.47 -7.40 -29.53
CA GLY A 98 -7.65 -6.55 -29.46
C GLY A 98 -7.42 -5.31 -28.62
N THR A 99 -8.49 -4.60 -28.31
CA THR A 99 -8.47 -3.41 -27.46
C THR A 99 -9.65 -3.49 -26.49
N LEU A 100 -9.41 -3.19 -25.22
CA LEU A 100 -10.46 -3.15 -24.22
C LEU A 100 -11.45 -2.03 -24.52
N ASP A 101 -12.69 -2.22 -24.08
CA ASP A 101 -13.64 -1.12 -24.01
C ASP A 101 -13.16 -0.02 -23.05
N SER A 102 -13.47 1.24 -23.40
CA SER A 102 -12.97 2.41 -22.67
C SER A 102 -13.37 2.43 -21.20
N GLU A 103 -14.57 1.92 -20.88
CA GLU A 103 -15.09 1.87 -19.51
C GLU A 103 -14.28 0.90 -18.66
N THR A 104 -14.10 -0.34 -19.11
CA THR A 104 -13.26 -1.31 -18.40
C THR A 104 -11.82 -0.82 -18.28
N PHE A 105 -11.25 -0.23 -19.33
CA PHE A 105 -9.89 0.32 -19.26
C PHE A 105 -9.78 1.47 -18.24
N TYR A 106 -10.77 2.37 -18.21
CA TYR A 106 -10.81 3.46 -17.23
C TYR A 106 -10.86 2.95 -15.79
N GLN A 107 -11.68 1.92 -15.52
CA GLN A 107 -11.76 1.29 -14.20
C GLN A 107 -10.41 0.67 -13.77
N ILE A 108 -9.68 0.05 -14.71
CA ILE A 108 -8.32 -0.48 -14.46
C ILE A 108 -7.37 0.66 -14.04
N VAL A 109 -7.36 1.77 -14.78
CA VAL A 109 -6.51 2.93 -14.47
C VAL A 109 -6.84 3.53 -13.11
N GLN A 110 -8.12 3.73 -12.79
CA GLN A 110 -8.55 4.22 -11.48
C GLN A 110 -8.14 3.29 -10.35
N LYS A 111 -8.36 1.98 -10.51
CA LYS A 111 -8.02 0.98 -9.51
C LYS A 111 -6.52 0.98 -9.22
N ARG A 112 -5.70 1.06 -10.27
CA ARG A 112 -4.23 1.15 -10.15
C ARG A 112 -3.80 2.40 -9.39
N GLN A 113 -4.38 3.56 -9.70
CA GLN A 113 -4.06 4.79 -8.96
C GLN A 113 -4.39 4.68 -7.47
N LEU A 114 -5.52 4.05 -7.11
CA LEU A 114 -5.88 3.80 -5.71
C LEU A 114 -4.89 2.86 -5.02
N LEU A 115 -4.47 1.78 -5.69
CA LEU A 115 -3.48 0.84 -5.15
C LEU A 115 -2.13 1.52 -4.93
N LEU A 116 -1.64 2.30 -5.90
CA LEU A 116 -0.39 3.04 -5.79
C LEU A 116 -0.40 4.05 -4.63
N ARG A 117 -1.53 4.75 -4.41
CA ARG A 117 -1.68 5.64 -3.24
C ARG A 117 -1.60 4.86 -1.93
N ALA A 118 -2.29 3.73 -1.85
CA ALA A 118 -2.28 2.89 -0.64
C ALA A 118 -0.88 2.33 -0.35
N GLU A 119 -0.11 1.96 -1.37
CA GLU A 119 1.29 1.53 -1.25
C GLU A 119 2.19 2.67 -0.75
N ASN A 120 2.06 3.86 -1.33
CA ASN A 120 2.80 5.04 -0.88
C ASN A 120 2.50 5.38 0.59
N ASP A 121 1.24 5.33 1.01
CA ASP A 121 0.84 5.55 2.40
C ASP A 121 1.46 4.53 3.36
N GLN A 122 1.56 3.27 2.94
CA GLN A 122 2.23 2.23 3.72
C GLN A 122 3.73 2.50 3.85
N CYS A 123 4.40 2.89 2.76
CA CYS A 123 5.80 3.27 2.77
C CYS A 123 6.05 4.45 3.73
N VAL A 124 5.24 5.51 3.66
CA VAL A 124 5.36 6.66 4.55
C VAL A 124 5.16 6.25 6.01
N LYS A 125 4.16 5.43 6.33
CA LYS A 125 3.92 4.93 7.68
C LYS A 125 5.10 4.11 8.20
N ALA A 126 5.64 3.21 7.38
CA ALA A 126 6.82 2.42 7.74
C ALA A 126 8.02 3.32 8.05
N LEU A 127 8.24 4.35 7.23
CA LEU A 127 9.33 5.32 7.41
C LEU A 127 9.18 6.13 8.70
N MET A 128 7.96 6.56 9.04
CA MET A 128 7.67 7.23 10.31
C MET A 128 7.88 6.30 11.52
N ASN A 129 7.49 5.03 11.39
CA ASN A 129 7.71 4.04 12.45
C ASN A 129 9.21 3.77 12.68
N MET A 130 10.01 3.71 11.61
CA MET A 130 11.47 3.56 11.71
C MET A 130 12.10 4.76 12.44
N LYS A 131 11.76 6.00 12.03
CA LYS A 131 12.25 7.22 12.70
C LYS A 131 11.86 7.27 14.18
N SER A 132 10.63 6.89 14.50
CA SER A 132 10.16 6.80 15.89
C SER A 132 10.97 5.78 16.69
N PHE A 133 11.25 4.61 16.12
CA PHE A 133 12.03 3.57 16.75
C PHE A 133 13.49 3.97 16.99
N GLU A 134 14.14 4.62 16.01
CA GLU A 134 15.49 5.15 16.16
C GLU A 134 15.56 6.22 17.26
N SER A 135 14.58 7.12 17.27
CA SER A 135 14.46 8.17 18.30
C SER A 135 14.34 7.56 19.69
N LYS A 136 13.49 6.54 19.87
CA LYS A 136 13.35 5.80 21.14
C LYS A 136 14.67 5.16 21.56
N LYS A 137 15.38 4.48 20.64
CA LYS A 137 16.71 3.90 20.93
C LYS A 137 17.73 4.94 21.37
N ILE A 138 17.73 6.14 20.78
CA ILE A 138 18.62 7.23 21.19
C ILE A 138 18.29 7.70 22.61
N VAL A 139 17.00 7.88 22.93
CA VAL A 139 16.55 8.26 24.27
C VAL A 139 16.95 7.21 25.30
N GLU A 140 16.73 5.93 25.02
CA GLU A 140 17.12 4.82 25.91
C GLU A 140 18.64 4.78 26.15
N LYS A 141 19.47 4.99 25.11
CA LYS A 141 20.93 5.06 25.26
C LYS A 141 21.35 6.24 26.14
N LYS A 142 20.75 7.42 25.93
CA LYS A 142 21.03 8.61 26.75
C LYS A 142 20.62 8.40 28.22
N ALA A 143 19.45 7.79 28.46
CA ALA A 143 18.99 7.46 29.79
C ALA A 143 19.93 6.48 30.50
N LYS A 144 20.38 5.42 29.82
CA LYS A 144 21.37 4.47 30.36
C LYS A 144 22.70 5.15 30.70
N TYR A 145 23.22 5.98 29.80
CA TYR A 145 24.45 6.74 30.04
C TYR A 145 24.34 7.64 31.27
N HIS A 146 23.22 8.37 31.40
CA HIS A 146 22.99 9.25 32.55
C HIS A 146 22.90 8.46 33.86
N LEU A 147 22.20 7.33 33.84
CA LEU A 147 22.05 6.46 35.01
C LEU A 147 23.40 5.87 35.46
N GLU A 148 24.25 5.47 34.50
CA GLU A 148 25.59 4.96 34.78
C GLU A 148 26.53 6.05 35.31
N LYS A 149 26.42 7.29 34.81
CA LYS A 149 27.17 8.44 35.30
C LYS A 149 26.81 8.78 36.75
N VAL A 150 25.51 8.79 37.08
CA VAL A 150 25.03 9.01 38.47
C VAL A 150 25.56 7.91 39.40
N LYS A 151 25.50 6.64 38.98
CA LYS A 151 26.05 5.52 39.76
C LYS A 151 27.55 5.67 40.01
N LYS A 152 28.35 6.10 39.03
CA LYS A 152 29.80 6.30 39.19
C LYS A 152 30.14 7.48 40.10
N GLN A 153 29.30 8.52 40.13
CA GLN A 153 29.49 9.66 41.05
C GLN A 153 29.20 9.31 42.51
N LEU A 154 28.26 8.39 42.76
CA LEU A 154 27.95 7.86 44.10
C LEU A 154 29.03 6.91 44.67
N VAL A 155 30.00 6.47 43.86
CA VAL A 155 31.04 5.50 44.24
C VAL A 155 32.41 6.16 44.49
N LYS A 156 32.51 7.50 44.47
CA LYS A 156 33.73 8.16 44.98
C LYS A 156 33.76 8.01 46.51
N PRO A 157 34.75 7.32 47.10
CA PRO A 157 34.85 7.22 48.54
C PRO A 157 35.30 8.58 49.07
N GLU A 158 34.36 9.31 49.66
CA GLU A 158 34.68 10.44 50.53
C GLU A 158 35.34 9.84 51.78
N LYS A 159 36.67 9.95 51.84
CA LYS A 159 37.36 9.81 53.13
C LYS A 159 36.88 10.99 53.98
N VAL A 160 36.41 10.66 55.19
CA VAL A 160 36.39 11.45 56.43
C VAL A 160 35.00 11.63 57.07
N GLU A 161 34.87 10.92 58.19
CA GLU A 161 34.15 11.19 59.45
C GLU A 161 32.62 11.35 59.50
N VAL A 162 32.03 10.25 59.99
CA VAL A 162 30.76 10.06 60.69
C VAL A 162 30.27 11.29 61.48
N ARG A 163 29.16 11.90 61.06
CA ARG A 163 28.14 12.49 61.96
C ARG A 163 26.71 12.22 61.43
N LYS A 164 25.79 12.13 62.38
CA LYS A 164 24.50 11.40 62.37
C LYS A 164 23.45 11.86 61.34
N ALA A 165 22.55 10.92 61.04
CA ALA A 165 21.49 10.93 60.05
C ALA A 165 20.37 11.98 60.26
N VAL A 166 19.88 12.53 59.14
CA VAL A 166 18.50 13.01 58.92
C VAL A 166 18.13 12.64 57.48
N GLU A 167 17.05 11.86 57.30
CA GLU A 167 16.52 11.47 55.99
C GLU A 167 15.85 12.64 55.26
N PRO A 168 16.02 12.78 53.92
CA PRO A 168 15.06 13.46 53.07
C PRO A 168 14.25 12.50 52.20
N SER A 169 12.93 12.72 52.16
CA SER A 169 11.93 11.91 51.43
C SER A 169 12.06 12.04 49.90
N ALA A 170 12.04 10.90 49.22
CA ALA A 170 12.23 10.75 47.78
C ALA A 170 10.94 11.01 46.95
N LEU A 171 10.37 12.22 46.99
CA LEU A 171 9.09 12.49 46.31
C LEU A 171 8.96 13.80 45.53
N ASP A 172 10.06 14.50 45.20
CA ASP A 172 10.00 15.72 44.38
C ASP A 172 10.97 15.67 43.19
N TYR A 173 10.76 14.83 42.17
CA TYR A 173 11.46 14.98 40.88
C TYR A 173 10.69 14.35 39.71
N PHE A 174 9.48 14.83 39.44
CA PHE A 174 8.79 14.60 38.15
C PHE A 174 7.87 15.77 37.75
N GLU A 175 8.27 17.02 38.00
CA GLU A 175 7.58 18.18 37.40
C GLU A 175 8.60 19.22 36.97
N THR A 176 9.11 19.10 35.75
CA THR A 176 9.50 20.18 34.84
C THR A 176 10.09 19.55 33.59
N PHE A 177 9.74 20.08 32.42
CA PHE A 177 10.00 19.55 31.06
C PHE A 177 9.03 18.47 30.58
N ASP A 178 7.86 18.88 30.09
CA ASP A 178 7.71 19.16 28.64
C ASP A 178 6.22 19.43 28.31
N SER A 179 5.78 20.67 28.55
CA SER A 179 4.45 21.15 28.15
C SER A 179 4.40 21.62 26.68
N SER A 180 5.43 21.34 25.87
CA SER A 180 5.55 21.89 24.51
C SER A 180 5.32 20.89 23.37
N VAL A 181 5.16 19.58 23.63
CA VAL A 181 4.98 18.57 22.57
C VAL A 181 3.74 17.70 22.79
N ARG A 182 2.57 18.33 22.96
CA ARG A 182 1.27 17.67 22.73
C ARG A 182 0.28 18.62 22.07
N GLN A 183 0.56 19.02 20.84
CA GLN A 183 -0.51 19.41 19.93
C GLN A 183 -1.18 18.13 19.43
N ASN A 184 -2.36 17.85 19.99
CA ASN A 184 -3.30 16.87 19.44
C ASN A 184 -3.75 17.34 18.04
N PRO A 185 -3.76 16.49 17.00
CA PRO A 185 -4.58 16.75 15.82
C PRO A 185 -6.08 16.76 16.22
N PRO A 186 -6.90 17.71 15.74
CA PRO A 186 -8.24 17.94 16.28
C PRO A 186 -9.29 17.05 15.61
N TYR A 187 -9.18 15.74 15.73
CA TYR A 187 -10.28 14.85 15.35
C TYR A 187 -10.09 13.50 16.01
N LEU A 188 -10.77 13.31 17.15
CA LEU A 188 -11.29 12.02 17.66
C LEU A 188 -11.87 12.25 19.08
N LYS A 189 -13.08 12.80 19.17
CA LYS A 189 -13.92 12.60 20.38
C LYS A 189 -14.52 11.19 20.32
N LYS A 190 -14.17 10.36 21.30
CA LYS A 190 -14.74 9.04 21.52
C LYS A 190 -16.14 9.14 22.16
N LYS A 191 -17.08 8.40 21.56
CA LYS A 191 -18.12 7.52 22.13
C LYS A 191 -18.74 7.86 23.49
N ALA A 192 -20.08 7.84 23.53
CA ALA A 192 -20.84 7.34 24.67
C ALA A 192 -21.70 6.14 24.23
N LYS A 193 -21.68 5.09 25.06
CA LYS A 193 -22.32 3.79 24.87
C LYS A 193 -23.78 3.80 25.34
N SER A 194 -24.54 2.81 24.83
CA SER A 194 -25.53 1.98 25.54
C SER A 194 -27.01 2.41 25.48
N LYS A 195 -27.84 1.61 24.81
CA LYS A 195 -28.58 0.50 25.45
C LYS A 195 -29.20 -0.44 24.41
N ARG A 196 -29.10 -1.75 24.70
CA ARG A 196 -29.88 -2.83 24.07
C ARG A 196 -31.38 -2.62 24.34
N VAL A 197 -32.24 -3.10 23.43
CA VAL A 197 -33.13 -4.27 23.61
C VAL A 197 -34.31 -4.18 22.63
N SER A 198 -34.36 -5.13 21.69
CA SER A 198 -35.54 -5.83 21.12
C SER A 198 -36.65 -5.00 20.45
N LYS A 199 -37.52 -5.47 19.56
CA LYS A 199 -37.82 -6.73 18.90
C LYS A 199 -38.93 -6.33 17.90
N LYS A 200 -39.05 -7.08 16.81
CA LYS A 200 -40.29 -7.33 16.05
C LYS A 200 -40.82 -6.23 15.11
N GLN A 201 -40.90 -6.64 13.85
CA GLN A 201 -42.11 -6.60 13.01
C GLN A 201 -42.73 -5.22 12.74
N ASN A 202 -42.53 -4.70 11.53
CA ASN A 202 -43.57 -4.84 10.51
C ASN A 202 -43.09 -4.34 9.15
N GLU A 203 -43.02 -5.28 8.23
CA GLU A 203 -43.18 -5.03 6.80
C GLU A 203 -44.55 -4.38 6.53
N LYS A 204 -44.65 -3.77 5.34
CA LYS A 204 -45.87 -3.33 4.64
C LYS A 204 -46.43 -1.94 5.00
N ARG A 205 -45.82 -0.92 4.38
CA ARG A 205 -46.59 0.06 3.59
C ARG A 205 -46.16 -0.10 2.14
N GLN A 206 -47.06 -0.62 1.31
CA GLN A 206 -47.72 0.15 0.25
C GLN A 206 -46.76 0.55 -0.87
N SER A 207 -46.78 -0.22 -1.96
CA SER A 207 -46.84 0.31 -3.33
C SER A 207 -46.89 -0.86 -4.33
N LEU A 208 -48.08 -1.41 -4.53
CA LEU A 208 -48.50 -1.87 -5.85
C LEU A 208 -49.72 -1.02 -6.20
N SER A 209 -49.44 0.08 -6.86
CA SER A 209 -50.38 0.82 -7.69
C SER A 209 -50.19 0.32 -9.12
N HIS A 210 -51.31 -0.11 -9.71
CA HIS A 210 -51.56 -0.39 -11.12
C HIS A 210 -50.97 -1.66 -11.71
#